data_AF-A0A3R7FGB7-F1
#
_entry.id   AF-A0A3R7FGB7-F1
#
_cell.length_a   1.000
_cell.length_b   1.000
_cell.length_c   1.000
_cell.angle_alpha   90.00
_cell.angle_beta   90.00
_cell.angle_gamma   90.00
#
_symmetry.space_group_name_H-M   'P 1'
#
loop_
_entity.id
_entity.type
_entity.pdbx_description
1 polymer ?
#
loop_
_entity_poly.entity_id
_entity_poly.type
_entity_poly.pdbx_seq_one_letter_code
_entity_poly.pdbx_strand_id
1 'polypeptide(L)'
;MFSDKIRISSHSKKLLENSKRHKGFYEKYSSVVSKILKKPSFQNFMKWMLRKESIDADSVEKIHVMVLPFRKENGKSLAGKYVKNEICIYPKRLGFCRKLMEKHGKKKAYAYLKNRARATLIHEFLHVKYSSDEEKVRQLTKEYFEIFSKNQNHQSENGRGLLKFR
;
A
#
# COMPACT_ATOMS: atom_id res chain seq x y z
N MET A 1 -10.40 -7.79 -10.96
CA MET A 1 -9.70 -6.53 -10.62
C MET A 1 -8.88 -6.79 -9.36
N PHE A 2 -7.72 -6.14 -9.09
CA PHE A 2 -6.95 -6.52 -7.87
C PHE A 2 -7.69 -6.20 -6.57
N SER A 3 -8.73 -5.36 -6.63
CA SER A 3 -9.68 -5.13 -5.55
C SER A 3 -10.19 -6.43 -4.90
N ASP A 4 -10.37 -7.46 -5.71
CA ASP A 4 -10.99 -8.73 -5.31
C ASP A 4 -9.94 -9.65 -4.66
N LYS A 5 -8.66 -9.43 -5.00
CA LYS A 5 -7.48 -10.08 -4.40
C LYS A 5 -7.05 -9.43 -3.08
N ILE A 6 -7.51 -8.21 -2.77
CA ILE A 6 -7.16 -7.48 -1.52
C ILE A 6 -8.02 -7.95 -0.34
N ARG A 7 -7.36 -8.53 0.66
CA ARG A 7 -7.97 -9.03 1.90
C ARG A 7 -7.27 -8.45 3.13
N ILE A 8 -8.02 -8.19 4.19
CA ILE A 8 -7.43 -7.87 5.49
C ILE A 8 -7.03 -9.19 6.15
N SER A 9 -5.84 -9.26 6.74
CA SER A 9 -5.31 -10.50 7.30
C SER A 9 -4.57 -10.28 8.62
N SER A 10 -4.52 -11.30 9.45
CA SER A 10 -3.77 -11.30 10.70
C SER A 10 -2.95 -12.59 10.78
N HIS A 11 -1.65 -12.48 11.08
CA HIS A 11 -0.76 -13.63 11.19
C HIS A 11 -0.94 -14.44 12.49
N SER A 12 -1.56 -13.90 13.55
CA SER A 12 -1.95 -14.74 14.70
C SER A 12 -3.06 -14.13 15.55
N LYS A 13 -3.98 -14.98 16.02
CA LYS A 13 -4.98 -14.65 17.05
C LYS A 13 -4.32 -14.37 18.42
N LYS A 14 -3.22 -15.07 18.74
CA LYS A 14 -2.47 -14.96 20.01
C LYS A 14 -1.83 -13.58 20.25
N LEU A 15 -1.26 -12.92 19.22
CA LEU A 15 -0.76 -11.55 19.35
C LEU A 15 -1.87 -10.51 19.45
N LEU A 16 -3.04 -10.81 18.87
CA LEU A 16 -4.23 -9.97 18.97
C LEU A 16 -4.74 -9.93 20.43
N GLU A 17 -4.71 -11.06 21.13
CA GLU A 17 -5.13 -11.20 22.54
C GLU A 17 -4.25 -10.40 23.51
N ASN A 18 -2.92 -10.39 23.32
CA ASN A 18 -2.01 -9.56 24.13
C ASN A 18 -2.01 -8.08 23.74
N SER A 19 -2.66 -7.71 22.63
CA SER A 19 -2.73 -6.33 22.12
C SER A 19 -4.11 -5.69 22.25
N LYS A 20 -5.00 -6.21 23.12
CA LYS A 20 -6.37 -5.69 23.35
C LYS A 20 -6.42 -4.16 23.40
N ARG A 21 -5.44 -3.51 24.04
CA ARG A 21 -5.35 -2.04 24.20
C ARG A 21 -5.20 -1.25 22.89
N HIS A 22 -4.75 -1.88 21.79
CA HIS A 22 -4.46 -1.21 20.52
C HIS A 22 -5.11 -1.88 19.29
N LYS A 23 -5.89 -2.95 19.49
CA LYS A 23 -6.55 -3.71 18.41
C LYS A 23 -7.40 -2.80 17.50
N GLY A 24 -8.25 -1.96 18.09
CA GLY A 24 -9.13 -1.07 17.33
C GLY A 24 -8.39 -0.05 16.45
N PHE A 25 -7.19 0.40 16.86
CA PHE A 25 -6.36 1.27 16.02
C PHE A 25 -5.90 0.55 14.75
N TYR A 26 -5.39 -0.67 14.91
CA TYR A 26 -4.81 -1.46 13.82
C TYR A 26 -5.87 -2.03 12.87
N GLU A 27 -7.05 -2.37 13.37
CA GLU A 27 -8.21 -2.70 12.54
C GLU A 27 -8.68 -1.49 11.72
N LYS A 28 -8.76 -0.31 12.33
CA LYS A 28 -9.08 0.92 11.61
C LYS A 28 -8.02 1.26 10.56
N TYR A 29 -6.74 1.09 10.90
CA TYR A 29 -5.62 1.31 9.97
C TYR A 29 -5.74 0.40 8.76
N SER A 30 -5.87 -0.92 8.97
CA SER A 30 -5.96 -1.90 7.89
C SER A 30 -7.22 -1.70 7.04
N SER A 31 -8.36 -1.36 7.66
CA SER A 31 -9.58 -0.98 6.93
C SER A 31 -9.36 0.24 6.03
N VAL A 32 -8.71 1.29 6.55
CA VAL A 32 -8.41 2.50 5.78
C VAL A 32 -7.46 2.19 4.61
N VAL A 33 -6.40 1.43 4.85
CA VAL A 33 -5.46 1.00 3.80
C VAL A 33 -6.17 0.18 2.73
N SER A 34 -6.98 -0.80 3.13
CA SER A 34 -7.76 -1.61 2.19
C SER A 34 -8.65 -0.73 1.30
N LYS A 35 -9.38 0.23 1.88
CA LYS A 35 -10.21 1.18 1.12
C LYS A 35 -9.39 2.05 0.16
N ILE A 36 -8.20 2.52 0.59
CA ILE A 36 -7.31 3.33 -0.26
C ILE A 36 -6.85 2.54 -1.49
N LEU A 37 -6.46 1.28 -1.28
CA LEU A 37 -5.94 0.43 -2.35
C LEU A 37 -7.06 -0.01 -3.29
N LYS A 38 -8.27 -0.24 -2.78
CA LYS A 38 -9.44 -0.62 -3.60
C LYS A 38 -10.03 0.52 -4.44
N LYS A 39 -9.55 1.77 -4.31
CA LYS A 39 -10.08 2.89 -5.10
C LYS A 39 -9.93 2.63 -6.61
N PRO A 40 -11.00 2.80 -7.43
CA PRO A 40 -10.94 2.54 -8.87
C PRO A 40 -9.83 3.29 -9.59
N SER A 41 -9.60 4.56 -9.24
CA SER A 41 -8.54 5.38 -9.85
C SER A 41 -7.15 4.77 -9.67
N PHE A 42 -6.89 4.17 -8.51
CA PHE A 42 -5.60 3.53 -8.22
C PHE A 42 -5.54 2.14 -8.86
N GLN A 43 -6.64 1.39 -8.87
CA GLN A 43 -6.71 0.08 -9.52
C GLN A 43 -6.50 0.17 -11.05
N ASN A 44 -7.08 1.19 -11.69
CA ASN A 44 -6.87 1.47 -13.11
C ASN A 44 -5.41 1.83 -13.40
N PHE A 45 -4.79 2.64 -12.52
CA PHE A 45 -3.37 2.94 -12.60
C PHE A 45 -2.50 1.68 -12.49
N MET A 46 -2.77 0.82 -11.51
CA MET A 46 -2.04 -0.45 -11.35
C MET A 46 -2.16 -1.32 -12.60
N LYS A 47 -3.36 -1.41 -13.20
CA LYS A 47 -3.56 -2.15 -14.46
C LYS A 47 -2.71 -1.59 -15.60
N TRP A 48 -2.67 -0.27 -15.75
CA TRP A 48 -1.84 0.39 -16.74
C TRP A 48 -0.35 0.12 -16.50
N MET A 49 0.12 0.27 -15.25
CA MET A 49 1.52 0.06 -14.87
C MET A 49 1.96 -1.38 -15.16
N LEU A 50 1.17 -2.37 -14.78
CA LEU A 50 1.51 -3.78 -15.00
C LEU A 50 1.56 -4.12 -16.49
N ARG A 51 0.63 -3.58 -17.30
CA ARG A 51 0.70 -3.71 -18.76
C ARG A 51 1.98 -3.08 -19.32
N LYS A 52 2.32 -1.88 -18.87
CA LYS A 52 3.53 -1.17 -19.31
C LYS A 52 4.81 -1.94 -18.97
N GLU A 53 4.86 -2.55 -17.79
CA GLU A 53 5.99 -3.36 -17.34
C GLU A 53 5.95 -4.81 -17.85
N SER A 54 4.90 -5.20 -18.58
CA SER A 54 4.64 -6.60 -18.99
C SER A 54 4.67 -7.58 -17.81
N ILE A 55 4.07 -7.16 -16.69
CA ILE A 55 3.91 -7.99 -15.49
C ILE A 55 2.53 -8.65 -15.55
N ASP A 56 2.51 -9.97 -15.45
CA ASP A 56 1.26 -10.72 -15.36
C ASP A 56 0.53 -10.39 -14.05
N ALA A 57 -0.74 -10.01 -14.17
CA ALA A 57 -1.60 -9.71 -13.03
C ALA A 57 -1.92 -10.95 -12.18
N ASP A 58 -1.82 -12.15 -12.78
CA ASP A 58 -2.15 -13.42 -12.14
C ASP A 58 -0.97 -14.07 -11.43
N SER A 59 0.24 -13.53 -11.62
CA SER A 59 1.41 -13.88 -10.78
C SER A 59 1.23 -13.48 -9.31
N VAL A 60 0.26 -12.61 -9.00
CA VAL A 60 -0.13 -12.26 -7.64
C VAL A 60 -1.52 -12.83 -7.35
N GLU A 61 -1.57 -13.80 -6.46
CA GLU A 61 -2.81 -14.47 -6.04
C GLU A 61 -3.58 -13.65 -5.01
N LYS A 62 -2.88 -13.11 -4.01
CA LYS A 62 -3.49 -12.39 -2.89
C LYS A 62 -2.68 -11.18 -2.45
N ILE A 63 -3.40 -10.16 -2.00
CA ILE A 63 -2.82 -8.96 -1.38
C ILE A 63 -3.37 -8.85 0.04
N HIS A 64 -2.52 -9.12 1.03
CA HIS A 64 -2.82 -9.09 2.45
C HIS A 64 -2.52 -7.72 3.04
N VAL A 65 -3.56 -6.99 3.45
CA VAL A 65 -3.42 -5.83 4.32
C VAL A 65 -3.39 -6.32 5.76
N MET A 66 -2.20 -6.32 6.35
CA MET A 66 -1.96 -6.88 7.66
C MET A 66 -2.53 -5.99 8.76
N VAL A 67 -3.16 -6.61 9.76
CA VAL A 67 -3.64 -5.89 10.95
C VAL A 67 -2.47 -5.45 11.82
N LEU A 68 -1.48 -6.32 12.04
CA LEU A 68 -0.36 -6.04 12.94
C LEU A 68 0.92 -5.65 12.19
N PRO A 69 1.76 -4.77 12.76
CA PRO A 69 3.02 -4.38 12.16
C PRO A 69 4.02 -5.54 12.18
N PHE A 70 4.85 -5.64 11.14
CA PHE A 70 5.98 -6.57 11.14
C PHE A 70 7.08 -6.10 12.11
N ARG A 71 7.64 -7.03 12.91
CA ARG A 71 8.81 -6.78 13.77
C ARG A 71 9.95 -7.68 13.32
N LYS A 72 11.05 -7.06 12.87
CA LYS A 72 12.36 -7.72 12.83
C LYS A 72 12.98 -7.72 14.23
N GLU A 73 13.84 -8.69 14.50
CA GLU A 73 14.60 -8.79 15.75
C GLU A 73 15.42 -7.51 16.02
N ASN A 74 15.99 -6.91 14.97
CA ASN A 74 16.70 -5.63 15.04
C ASN A 74 15.81 -4.38 15.20
N GLY A 75 14.53 -4.54 15.53
CA GLY A 75 13.59 -3.45 15.76
C GLY A 75 13.05 -2.75 14.51
N LYS A 76 13.59 -3.01 13.31
CA LYS A 76 13.12 -2.42 12.05
C LYS A 76 11.73 -2.96 11.66
N SER A 77 10.93 -2.12 11.00
CA SER A 77 9.59 -2.45 10.48
C SER A 77 9.62 -2.59 8.97
N LEU A 78 8.91 -3.58 8.40
CA LEU A 78 8.64 -3.65 6.97
C LEU A 78 7.41 -2.81 6.59
N ALA A 79 7.39 -2.32 5.34
CA ALA A 79 6.23 -1.66 4.77
C ALA A 79 5.40 -2.64 3.94
N GLY A 80 6.07 -3.46 3.13
CA GLY A 80 5.47 -4.59 2.44
C GLY A 80 6.44 -5.76 2.31
N LYS A 81 5.96 -6.83 1.69
CA LYS A 81 6.75 -7.97 1.24
C LYS A 81 5.99 -8.74 0.15
N TYR A 82 6.63 -8.97 -0.98
CA TYR A 82 6.23 -9.99 -1.96
C TYR A 82 6.90 -11.33 -1.63
N VAL A 83 6.12 -12.40 -1.51
CA VAL A 83 6.63 -13.76 -1.26
C VAL A 83 5.60 -14.80 -1.73
N LYS A 84 6.05 -15.83 -2.46
CA LYS A 84 5.19 -16.95 -2.92
C LYS A 84 3.88 -16.47 -3.57
N ASN A 85 3.97 -15.57 -4.55
CA ASN A 85 2.82 -15.01 -5.27
C ASN A 85 1.82 -14.21 -4.39
N GLU A 86 2.18 -13.89 -3.15
CA GLU A 86 1.37 -13.08 -2.23
C GLU A 86 2.10 -11.79 -1.86
N ILE A 87 1.34 -10.70 -1.77
CA ILE A 87 1.84 -9.41 -1.29
C ILE A 87 1.29 -9.14 0.10
N CYS A 88 2.15 -8.87 1.06
CA CYS A 88 1.77 -8.42 2.41
C CYS A 88 2.08 -6.92 2.55
N ILE A 89 1.14 -6.14 3.11
CA ILE A 89 1.31 -4.72 3.44
C ILE A 89 1.14 -4.54 4.94
N TYR A 90 2.14 -3.96 5.60
CA TYR A 90 2.20 -3.85 7.05
C TYR A 90 1.97 -2.42 7.54
N PRO A 91 1.24 -2.26 8.66
CA PRO A 91 0.99 -0.95 9.25
C PRO A 91 2.23 -0.38 9.95
N LYS A 92 2.24 0.94 10.15
CA LYS A 92 3.14 1.54 11.15
C LYS A 92 2.63 1.32 12.56
N ARG A 93 3.57 1.35 13.49
CA ARG A 93 3.29 1.32 14.92
C ARG A 93 2.44 2.52 15.32
N LEU A 94 1.55 2.29 16.28
CA LEU A 94 0.70 3.31 16.90
C LEU A 94 1.51 4.56 17.32
N GLY A 95 2.66 4.37 17.99
CA GLY A 95 3.49 5.49 18.44
C GLY A 95 3.99 6.39 17.29
N PHE A 96 4.28 5.82 16.12
CA PHE A 96 4.64 6.61 14.94
C PHE A 96 3.44 7.42 14.45
N CYS A 97 2.26 6.79 14.36
CA CYS A 97 1.06 7.46 13.89
C CYS A 97 0.58 8.56 14.85
N ARG A 98 0.70 8.35 16.18
CA ARG A 98 0.41 9.38 17.19
C ARG A 98 1.31 10.59 17.01
N LYS A 99 2.63 10.40 16.98
CA LYS A 99 3.60 11.48 16.73
C LYS A 99 3.34 12.23 15.42
N LEU A 100 3.00 11.49 14.36
CA LEU A 100 2.66 12.08 13.06
C LEU A 100 1.38 12.93 13.14
N MET A 101 0.35 12.46 13.84
CA MET A 101 -0.90 13.18 14.04
C MET A 101 -0.74 14.40 14.94
N GLU A 102 0.04 14.30 16.02
CA GLU A 102 0.35 15.41 16.93
C GLU A 102 1.13 16.50 16.21
N LYS A 103 2.18 16.13 15.47
CA LYS A 103 3.07 17.11 14.80
C LYS A 103 2.45 17.76 13.57
N HIS A 104 1.62 17.04 12.81
CA HIS A 104 1.18 17.49 11.48
C HIS A 104 -0.34 17.49 11.29
N GLY A 105 -1.10 17.06 12.29
CA GLY A 105 -2.55 16.95 12.23
C GLY A 105 -3.06 15.72 11.48
N LYS A 106 -4.35 15.44 11.68
CA LYS A 106 -5.04 14.26 11.14
C LYS A 106 -5.03 14.21 9.60
N LYS A 107 -5.21 15.34 8.92
CA LYS A 107 -5.25 15.41 7.45
C LYS A 107 -3.93 14.99 6.82
N LYS A 108 -2.80 15.51 7.32
CA LYS A 108 -1.46 15.14 6.83
C LYS A 108 -1.11 13.69 7.20
N ALA A 109 -1.49 13.23 8.40
CA ALA A 109 -1.30 11.82 8.78
C ALA A 109 -2.07 10.85 7.86
N TYR A 110 -3.31 11.20 7.48
CA TYR A 110 -4.09 10.43 6.51
C TYR A 110 -3.47 10.45 5.11
N ALA A 111 -3.00 11.62 4.64
CA ALA A 111 -2.31 11.74 3.35
C ALA A 111 -1.02 10.88 3.32
N TYR A 112 -0.24 10.89 4.40
CA TYR A 112 0.93 10.01 4.55
C TYR A 112 0.55 8.53 4.43
N LEU A 113 -0.49 8.10 5.16
CA LEU A 113 -0.97 6.72 5.12
C LEU A 113 -1.39 6.31 3.70
N LYS A 114 -2.13 7.19 3.04
CA LYS A 114 -2.60 7.02 1.65
C LYS A 114 -1.44 6.87 0.67
N ASN A 115 -0.48 7.78 0.72
CA ASN A 115 0.67 7.80 -0.19
C ASN A 115 1.54 6.57 0.04
N ARG A 116 1.82 6.25 1.29
CA ARG A 116 2.59 5.08 1.65
C ARG A 116 1.95 3.79 1.15
N ALA A 117 0.66 3.57 1.43
CA ALA A 117 0.00 2.32 1.04
C ALA A 117 0.12 2.08 -0.47
N ARG A 118 -0.08 3.13 -1.26
CA ARG A 118 0.02 3.10 -2.71
C ARG A 118 1.45 2.83 -3.19
N ALA A 119 2.42 3.57 -2.66
CA ALA A 119 3.83 3.38 -2.99
C ALA A 119 4.30 1.97 -2.63
N THR A 120 3.89 1.43 -1.48
CA THR A 120 4.18 0.06 -1.09
C THR A 120 3.59 -0.94 -2.07
N LEU A 121 2.31 -0.81 -2.47
CA LEU A 121 1.74 -1.77 -3.41
C LEU A 121 2.45 -1.74 -4.78
N ILE A 122 2.78 -0.56 -5.29
CA ILE A 122 3.58 -0.39 -6.51
C ILE A 122 4.92 -1.13 -6.38
N HIS A 123 5.63 -0.88 -5.28
CA HIS A 123 6.94 -1.46 -4.99
C HIS A 123 6.89 -2.99 -4.97
N GLU A 124 5.94 -3.59 -4.24
CA GLU A 124 5.83 -5.05 -4.15
C GLU A 124 5.42 -5.70 -5.47
N PHE A 125 4.64 -5.02 -6.32
CA PHE A 125 4.35 -5.52 -7.66
C PHE A 125 5.57 -5.49 -8.59
N LEU A 126 6.41 -4.47 -8.49
CA LEU A 126 7.64 -4.38 -9.28
C LEU A 126 8.62 -5.51 -8.93
N HIS A 127 8.63 -5.97 -7.68
CA HIS A 127 9.40 -7.15 -7.28
C HIS A 127 8.97 -8.46 -7.96
N VAL A 128 7.79 -8.54 -8.56
CA VAL A 128 7.40 -9.71 -9.37
C VAL A 128 8.39 -9.95 -10.51
N LYS A 129 8.85 -8.87 -11.14
CA LYS A 129 9.76 -8.93 -12.31
C LYS A 129 11.21 -8.62 -11.95
N TYR A 130 11.42 -7.69 -11.02
CA TYR A 130 12.74 -7.15 -10.68
C TYR A 130 13.18 -7.59 -9.27
N SER A 131 12.91 -8.84 -8.89
CA SER A 131 13.15 -9.36 -7.53
C SER A 131 14.61 -9.24 -7.06
N SER A 132 15.57 -9.26 -7.98
CA SER A 132 17.01 -9.17 -7.70
C SER A 132 17.57 -7.74 -7.75
N ASP A 133 16.78 -6.74 -8.14
CA ASP A 133 17.24 -5.38 -8.40
C ASP A 133 16.44 -4.35 -7.58
N GLU A 134 16.78 -4.25 -6.30
CA GLU A 134 16.15 -3.34 -5.35
C GLU A 134 16.28 -1.86 -5.77
N GLU A 135 17.39 -1.49 -6.41
CA GLU A 135 17.63 -0.11 -6.83
C GLU A 135 16.66 0.29 -7.94
N LYS A 136 16.54 -0.55 -8.98
CA LYS A 136 15.56 -0.36 -10.05
C LYS A 136 14.13 -0.35 -9.53
N VAL A 137 13.79 -1.25 -8.60
CA VAL A 137 12.46 -1.28 -7.99
C VAL A 137 12.16 0.05 -7.28
N ARG A 138 13.12 0.63 -6.54
CA ARG A 138 12.95 1.94 -5.89
C ARG A 138 12.79 3.07 -6.89
N GLN A 139 13.62 3.10 -7.93
CA GLN A 139 13.53 4.11 -8.97
C GLN A 139 12.16 4.09 -9.65
N LEU A 140 11.74 2.92 -10.15
CA LEU A 140 10.45 2.74 -10.80
C LEU A 140 9.29 3.04 -9.85
N THR A 141 9.40 2.68 -8.56
CA THR A 141 8.39 3.03 -7.55
C THR A 141 8.19 4.54 -7.46
N LYS A 142 9.29 5.31 -7.44
CA LYS A 142 9.25 6.77 -7.38
C LYS A 142 8.60 7.34 -8.65
N GLU A 143 9.06 6.92 -9.83
CA GLU A 143 8.55 7.37 -11.12
C GLU A 143 7.05 7.09 -11.26
N TYR A 144 6.61 5.85 -11.00
CA TYR A 144 5.21 5.47 -11.09
C TYR A 144 4.33 6.19 -10.06
N PHE A 145 4.83 6.36 -8.83
CA PHE A 145 4.10 7.09 -7.81
C PHE A 145 3.94 8.58 -8.18
N GLU A 146 4.96 9.20 -8.77
CA GLU A 146 4.91 10.57 -9.27
C GLU A 146 3.92 10.73 -10.42
N ILE A 147 3.93 9.82 -11.41
CA ILE A 147 2.96 9.80 -12.52
C ILE A 147 1.54 9.75 -11.97
N PHE A 148 1.28 8.82 -11.05
CA PHE A 148 -0.04 8.69 -10.44
C PHE A 148 -0.46 9.93 -9.62
N SER A 149 0.49 10.55 -8.92
CA SER A 149 0.23 11.74 -8.10
C SER A 149 -0.08 12.97 -8.96
N LYS A 150 0.65 13.20 -10.05
CA LYS A 150 0.39 14.29 -11.00
C LYS A 150 -1.00 14.17 -11.64
N ASN A 151 -1.40 12.96 -12.02
CA ASN A 151 -2.72 12.70 -12.61
C ASN A 151 -3.89 12.88 -11.63
N GLN A 152 -3.67 12.71 -10.31
CA GLN A 152 -4.70 13.04 -9.31
C GLN A 152 -4.93 14.55 -9.19
N ASN A 153 -3.87 15.35 -9.31
CA ASN A 153 -3.95 16.81 -9.15
C ASN A 153 -4.66 17.47 -10.34
N HIS A 154 -4.40 17.00 -11.57
CA HIS A 154 -5.11 17.47 -12.75
C HIS A 154 -6.61 17.11 -12.74
N GLN A 155 -7.01 16.02 -12.07
CA GLN A 155 -8.43 15.68 -11.90
C GLN A 155 -9.13 16.53 -10.83
N SER A 156 -8.41 17.06 -9.84
CA SER A 156 -8.99 17.98 -8.86
C SER A 156 -9.18 19.40 -9.38
N GLU A 157 -8.40 19.78 -10.40
CA GLU A 157 -8.55 21.08 -11.09
C GLU A 157 -9.58 20.99 -12.24
N ASN A 158 -9.59 19.88 -12.99
CA ASN A 158 -10.53 19.64 -14.08
C ASN A 158 -11.64 18.67 -13.65
N GLY A 159 -12.54 19.12 -12.78
CA GLY A 159 -13.77 18.39 -12.44
C GLY A 159 -14.70 18.24 -13.64
N ARG A 160 -14.35 17.36 -14.59
CA ARG A 160 -15.09 16.76 -15.72
C ARG A 160 -14.06 16.31 -16.78
N GLY A 161 -13.45 15.15 -16.61
CA GLY A 161 -12.50 14.66 -17.62
C GLY A 161 -12.13 13.20 -17.42
N LEU A 162 -12.73 12.34 -18.25
CA LEU A 162 -12.45 10.91 -18.36
C LEU A 162 -10.94 10.61 -18.42
N LEU A 163 -10.55 9.54 -17.73
CA LEU A 163 -9.23 8.92 -17.78
C LEU A 163 -8.80 8.66 -19.23
N LYS A 164 -7.86 9.45 -19.76
CA LYS A 164 -7.04 9.09 -20.94
C LYS A 164 -5.67 8.63 -20.45
N PHE A 165 -5.53 7.33 -20.23
CA PHE A 165 -4.23 6.68 -20.35
C PHE A 165 -4.14 6.21 -21.81
N ARG A 166 -3.40 6.95 -22.63
CA ARG A 166 -2.96 6.50 -23.97
C ARG A 166 -1.62 5.82 -23.82
#